data_AF-I1K6P2-F1
#
_entry.id   AF-I1K6P2-F1
#
_cell.length_a   1.000
_cell.length_b   1.000
_cell.length_c   1.000
_cell.angle_alpha   90.00
_cell.angle_beta   90.00
_cell.angle_gamma   90.00
#
_symmetry.space_group_name_H-M   'P 1'
#
loop_
_entity.id
_entity.type
_entity.pdbx_description
1 polymer ?
#
loop_
_entity_poly.entity_id
_entity_poly.type
_entity_poly.pdbx_seq_one_letter_code
_entity_poly.pdbx_strand_id
1 'polypeptide(L)'
;MFCGCSFLLFVLASGDLSSFDVEFLSKFDVVVVSCCTLSAKKLANGKCRKLSKRVAFYAVDCRDSCGEIFVDLQDYKYSKKKQDETVECDLKYPSFEDALSVPWRALHRRMSKLYYAMRVIEKFEEAEGRSTGEVSIADFSGLLKLKKEICTAQSLNESQVPDSLLKRLVTNATEFPPVCAIIGGILGQEVIKAISGKGDPLKNFFFFDAFDGKGIIEDISPK
;
A
#
# COMPACT_ATOMS: atom_id res chain seq x y z
N MET A 1 0.04 32.64 -7.11
CA MET A 1 0.77 32.76 -5.83
C MET A 1 1.09 31.34 -5.35
N PHE A 2 2.11 30.70 -5.93
CA PHE A 2 2.63 29.41 -5.43
C PHE A 2 3.82 29.77 -4.53
N CYS A 3 3.54 30.09 -3.26
CA CYS A 3 4.58 30.36 -2.27
C CYS A 3 4.47 29.29 -1.20
N GLY A 4 5.28 28.25 -1.35
CA GLY A 4 5.35 27.10 -0.46
C GLY A 4 6.07 25.99 -1.22
N CYS A 5 7.37 25.81 -0.97
CA CYS A 5 8.09 24.65 -1.47
C CYS A 5 7.42 23.40 -0.88
N SER A 6 6.80 22.56 -1.71
CA SER A 6 6.32 21.26 -1.26
C SER A 6 7.51 20.32 -1.07
N PHE A 7 7.60 19.68 0.09
CA PHE A 7 8.70 18.78 0.41
C PHE A 7 8.21 17.33 0.44
N LEU A 8 8.88 16.48 -0.34
CA LEU A 8 8.62 15.03 -0.42
C LEU A 8 9.71 14.30 0.35
N LEU A 9 9.32 13.45 1.30
CA LEU A 9 10.20 12.46 1.90
C LEU A 9 9.96 11.10 1.25
N PHE A 10 11.00 10.54 0.64
CA PHE A 10 11.01 9.16 0.17
C PHE A 10 11.91 8.34 1.09
N VAL A 11 11.31 7.43 1.86
CA VAL A 11 12.05 6.52 2.75
C VAL A 11 12.15 5.16 2.09
N LEU A 12 13.36 4.83 1.65
CA LEU A 12 13.78 3.46 1.35
C LEU A 12 14.26 2.82 2.67
N ALA A 13 13.90 1.55 2.88
CA ALA A 13 14.20 0.75 4.08
C ALA A 13 15.69 0.63 4.50
N SER A 14 16.60 1.35 3.84
CA SER A 14 17.95 1.61 4.34
C SER A 14 18.00 2.45 5.63
N GLY A 15 16.89 3.10 6.02
CA GLY A 15 16.78 3.85 7.28
C GLY A 15 15.75 3.25 8.23
N ASP A 16 16.09 3.16 9.52
CA ASP A 16 15.15 2.72 10.55
C ASP A 16 14.03 3.78 10.73
N LEU A 17 12.81 3.47 10.28
CA LEU A 17 11.62 4.31 10.44
C LEU A 17 11.29 4.63 11.91
N SER A 18 11.81 3.85 12.85
CA SER A 18 11.68 4.13 14.28
C SER A 18 12.37 5.45 14.66
N SER A 19 13.49 5.76 13.99
CA SER A 19 14.35 6.92 14.28
C SER A 19 13.76 8.27 13.89
N PHE A 20 12.80 8.30 12.96
CA PHE A 20 12.15 9.55 12.56
C PHE A 20 11.07 9.92 13.57
N ASP A 21 11.28 10.99 14.33
CA ASP A 21 10.26 11.53 15.21
C ASP A 21 9.16 12.27 14.43
N VAL A 22 8.11 12.64 15.15
CA VAL A 22 6.97 13.39 14.59
C VAL A 22 7.43 14.76 14.09
N GLU A 23 8.39 15.39 14.76
CA GLU A 23 8.91 16.70 14.40
C GLU A 23 9.63 16.69 13.04
N PHE A 24 10.40 15.63 12.75
CA PHE A 24 11.03 15.41 11.45
C PHE A 24 9.99 15.24 10.34
N LEU A 25 8.98 14.39 10.55
CA LEU A 25 7.94 14.15 9.54
C LEU A 25 7.09 15.40 9.27
N SER A 26 6.93 16.29 10.25
CA SER A 26 6.17 17.55 10.11
C SER A 26 6.73 18.49 9.03
N LYS A 27 8.01 18.31 8.66
CA LYS A 27 8.70 19.12 7.64
C LYS A 27 8.27 18.79 6.22
N PHE A 28 7.56 17.68 6.02
CA PHE A 28 7.17 17.19 4.70
C PHE A 28 5.66 17.36 4.47
N ASP A 29 5.25 17.40 3.21
CA ASP A 29 3.84 17.35 2.80
C ASP A 29 3.41 15.93 2.44
N VAL A 30 4.38 15.12 2.02
CA VAL A 30 4.19 13.75 1.55
C VAL A 30 5.29 12.85 2.11
N VAL A 31 4.87 11.71 2.64
CA VAL A 31 5.75 10.63 3.11
C VAL A 31 5.45 9.39 2.30
N VAL A 32 6.47 8.86 1.64
CA VAL A 32 6.40 7.59 0.92
C VAL A 32 7.33 6.59 1.58
N VAL A 33 6.84 5.41 1.91
CA VAL A 33 7.64 4.30 2.44
C VAL A 33 7.66 3.13 1.48
N SER A 34 8.82 2.49 1.32
CA SER A 34 8.98 1.29 0.49
C SER A 34 9.94 0.28 1.12
N CYS A 35 9.76 -1.00 0.78
CA CYS A 35 10.55 -2.13 1.28
C CYS A 35 10.53 -2.27 2.83
N CYS A 36 9.45 -1.81 3.46
CA CYS A 36 9.33 -1.75 4.92
C CYS A 36 8.45 -2.89 5.46
N THR A 37 8.71 -3.33 6.69
CA THR A 37 7.84 -4.31 7.37
C THR A 37 6.43 -3.74 7.59
N LEU A 38 5.44 -4.63 7.73
CA LEU A 38 4.04 -4.23 7.96
C LEU A 38 3.91 -3.35 9.21
N SER A 39 4.58 -3.74 10.30
CA SER A 39 4.68 -2.93 11.53
C SER A 39 5.31 -1.54 11.31
N ALA A 40 6.35 -1.44 10.49
CA ALA A 40 6.98 -0.15 10.18
C ALA A 40 6.06 0.76 9.34
N LYS A 41 5.33 0.20 8.35
CA LYS A 41 4.31 0.93 7.58
C LYS A 41 3.20 1.48 8.49
N LYS A 42 2.69 0.66 9.42
CA LYS A 42 1.69 1.09 10.41
C LYS A 42 2.21 2.21 11.30
N LEU A 43 3.44 2.07 11.81
CA LEU A 43 4.07 3.08 12.65
C LEU A 43 4.23 4.41 11.91
N ALA A 44 4.75 4.39 10.68
CA ALA A 44 4.95 5.59 9.87
C ALA A 44 3.62 6.29 9.53
N ASN A 45 2.60 5.53 9.11
CA ASN A 45 1.27 6.07 8.85
C ASN A 45 0.63 6.67 10.11
N GLY A 46 0.73 5.97 11.24
CA GLY A 46 0.25 6.45 12.54
C GLY A 46 0.95 7.72 13.01
N LYS A 47 2.27 7.86 12.77
CA LYS A 47 3.00 9.11 13.03
C LYS A 47 2.49 10.25 12.15
N CYS A 48 2.23 10.00 10.86
CA CYS A 48 1.68 11.01 9.94
C CYS A 48 0.30 11.52 10.36
N ARG A 49 -0.57 10.63 10.90
CA ARG A 49 -1.91 10.99 11.40
C ARG A 49 -1.91 11.77 12.71
N LYS A 50 -0.84 11.71 13.50
CA LYS A 50 -0.70 12.43 14.77
C LYS A 50 -0.25 13.89 14.57
N LEU A 51 0.17 14.25 13.36
CA LEU A 51 0.60 15.60 13.04
C LEU A 51 -0.58 16.56 13.00
N SER A 52 -0.36 17.80 13.48
CA SER A 52 -1.34 18.89 13.35
C SER A 52 -1.52 19.34 11.90
N LYS A 53 -0.46 19.22 11.09
CA LYS A 53 -0.46 19.42 9.64
C LYS A 53 -0.82 18.09 8.96
N ARG A 54 -1.72 18.13 7.97
CA ARG A 54 -2.01 16.98 7.11
C ARG A 54 -0.75 16.61 6.31
N VAL A 55 -0.32 15.36 6.44
CA VAL A 55 0.75 14.76 5.63
C VAL A 55 0.14 13.59 4.86
N ALA A 56 0.29 13.62 3.54
CA ALA A 56 -0.11 12.52 2.68
C ALA A 56 0.84 11.33 2.89
N PHE A 57 0.29 10.14 3.08
CA PHE A 57 1.07 8.93 3.30
C PHE A 57 0.86 7.94 2.17
N TYR A 58 1.96 7.36 1.70
CA TYR A 58 1.97 6.28 0.72
C TYR A 58 2.85 5.14 1.21
N ALA A 59 2.38 3.90 1.04
CA ALA A 59 3.23 2.73 1.11
C ALA A 59 3.28 2.08 -0.27
N VAL A 60 4.46 1.69 -0.72
CA VAL A 60 4.66 1.11 -2.05
C VAL A 60 5.58 -0.10 -1.98
N ASP A 61 5.16 -1.19 -2.61
CA ASP A 61 5.94 -2.42 -2.67
C ASP A 61 5.88 -3.02 -4.08
N CYS A 62 7.02 -3.53 -4.54
CA CYS A 62 7.12 -4.37 -5.72
C CYS A 62 7.63 -5.75 -5.28
N ARG A 63 6.96 -6.81 -5.74
CA ARG A 63 7.37 -8.20 -5.49
C ARG A 63 7.28 -8.97 -6.81
N ASP A 64 8.43 -9.35 -7.35
CA ASP A 64 8.55 -9.96 -8.68
C ASP A 64 7.76 -9.14 -9.72
N SER A 65 6.74 -9.75 -10.32
CA SER A 65 5.93 -9.20 -11.40
C SER A 65 4.70 -8.42 -10.90
N CYS A 66 4.60 -8.16 -9.59
CA CYS A 66 3.46 -7.51 -8.98
C CYS A 66 3.84 -6.25 -8.20
N GLY A 67 2.92 -5.31 -8.11
CA GLY A 67 3.09 -4.08 -7.34
C GLY A 67 1.84 -3.69 -6.55
N GLU A 68 2.06 -3.00 -5.44
CA GLU A 68 1.04 -2.47 -4.54
C GLU A 68 1.34 -1.01 -4.20
N ILE A 69 0.31 -0.18 -4.22
CA ILE A 69 0.36 1.18 -3.63
C ILE A 69 -0.80 1.29 -2.64
N PHE A 70 -0.50 1.67 -1.41
CA PHE A 70 -1.48 2.16 -0.46
C PHE A 70 -1.44 3.69 -0.39
N VAL A 71 -2.60 4.31 -0.23
CA VAL A 71 -2.78 5.76 -0.12
C VAL A 71 -3.57 6.10 1.13
N ASP A 72 -3.07 7.03 1.93
CA ASP A 72 -3.81 7.67 3.02
C ASP A 72 -3.61 9.18 2.98
N LEU A 73 -4.64 9.89 2.51
CA LEU A 73 -4.68 11.36 2.46
C LEU A 73 -5.42 11.97 3.66
N GLN A 74 -5.84 11.15 4.63
CA GLN A 74 -6.64 11.52 5.79
C GLN A 74 -8.02 12.09 5.36
N ASP A 75 -8.46 13.20 5.95
CA ASP A 75 -9.60 13.97 5.43
C ASP A 75 -9.10 14.91 4.32
N TYR A 76 -9.45 14.59 3.07
CA TYR A 76 -8.88 15.23 1.89
C TYR A 76 -9.92 15.91 1.01
N LYS A 77 -9.64 17.16 0.65
CA LYS A 77 -10.45 17.95 -0.30
C LYS A 77 -9.69 18.10 -1.61
N TYR A 78 -10.40 17.92 -2.72
CA TYR A 78 -9.81 18.03 -4.04
C TYR A 78 -10.83 18.49 -5.08
N SER A 79 -10.31 18.98 -6.19
CA SER A 79 -11.09 19.43 -7.33
C SER A 79 -10.87 18.50 -8.53
N LYS A 80 -11.93 18.18 -9.27
CA LYS A 80 -11.83 17.45 -10.54
C LYS A 80 -12.67 18.10 -11.63
N LYS A 81 -12.23 17.98 -12.88
CA LYS A 81 -12.99 18.43 -14.04
C LYS A 81 -14.05 17.40 -14.43
N LYS A 82 -15.29 17.84 -14.60
CA LYS A 82 -16.41 17.04 -15.11
C LYS A 82 -17.18 17.89 -16.12
N GLN A 83 -17.15 17.50 -17.40
CA GLN A 83 -17.83 18.21 -18.50
C GLN A 83 -17.56 19.73 -18.47
N ASP A 84 -16.27 20.12 -18.48
CA ASP A 84 -15.75 21.49 -18.38
C ASP A 84 -15.99 22.27 -17.08
N GLU A 85 -16.78 21.74 -16.14
CA GLU A 85 -16.94 22.31 -14.80
C GLU A 85 -15.90 21.76 -13.82
N THR A 86 -15.45 22.60 -12.87
CA THR A 86 -14.60 22.18 -11.76
C THR A 86 -15.48 21.86 -10.57
N VAL A 87 -15.42 20.62 -10.08
CA VAL A 87 -16.23 20.13 -8.96
C VAL A 87 -15.32 19.87 -7.76
N GLU A 88 -15.64 20.48 -6.62
CA GLU A 88 -15.02 20.19 -5.34
C GLU A 88 -15.58 18.89 -4.75
N CYS A 89 -14.71 18.07 -4.18
CA CYS A 89 -15.00 16.74 -3.66
C CYS A 89 -14.28 16.54 -2.32
N ASP A 90 -14.90 15.79 -1.42
CA ASP A 90 -14.31 15.37 -0.16
C ASP A 90 -14.12 13.85 -0.15
N LEU A 91 -12.95 13.38 0.29
CA LEU A 91 -12.64 11.97 0.50
C LEU A 91 -12.07 11.77 1.90
N LYS A 92 -12.54 10.71 2.56
CA LYS A 92 -11.99 10.26 3.83
C LYS A 92 -11.25 8.96 3.66
N TYR A 93 -9.99 8.90 4.11
CA TYR A 93 -9.16 7.72 4.03
C TYR A 93 -9.08 7.00 5.39
N PRO A 94 -9.10 5.66 5.42
CA PRO A 94 -8.77 4.90 6.62
C PRO A 94 -7.25 4.89 6.85
N SER A 95 -6.82 4.64 8.09
CA SER A 95 -5.39 4.42 8.34
C SER A 95 -4.96 3.11 7.67
N PHE A 96 -3.65 2.93 7.47
CA PHE A 96 -3.13 1.66 7.00
C PHE A 96 -3.53 0.52 7.94
N GLU A 97 -3.49 0.76 9.25
CA GLU A 97 -3.91 -0.22 10.25
C GLU A 97 -5.41 -0.55 10.17
N ASP A 98 -6.26 0.46 10.04
CA ASP A 98 -7.71 0.29 9.92
C ASP A 98 -8.07 -0.48 8.64
N ALA A 99 -7.46 -0.13 7.51
CA ALA A 99 -7.70 -0.79 6.23
C ALA A 99 -7.31 -2.27 6.28
N LEU A 100 -6.19 -2.60 6.91
CA LEU A 100 -5.75 -3.98 7.11
C LEU A 100 -6.59 -4.76 8.13
N SER A 101 -7.28 -4.05 9.03
CA SER A 101 -8.13 -4.65 10.06
C SER A 101 -9.52 -5.03 9.55
N VAL A 102 -9.89 -4.62 8.32
CA VAL A 102 -11.15 -5.00 7.70
C VAL A 102 -11.19 -6.53 7.53
N PRO A 103 -12.16 -7.24 8.16
CA PRO A 103 -12.27 -8.68 8.04
C PRO A 103 -12.45 -9.09 6.57
N TRP A 104 -11.76 -10.11 6.09
CA TRP A 104 -11.79 -10.47 4.66
C TRP A 104 -13.19 -10.88 4.19
N ARG A 105 -14.00 -11.46 5.09
CA ARG A 105 -15.43 -11.76 4.85
C ARG A 105 -16.29 -10.53 4.57
N ALA A 106 -15.87 -9.34 4.99
CA ALA A 106 -16.58 -8.08 4.77
C ALA A 106 -16.20 -7.41 3.43
N LEU A 107 -15.11 -7.85 2.81
CA LEU A 107 -14.67 -7.36 1.51
C LEU A 107 -15.56 -7.93 0.38
N HIS A 108 -15.59 -7.27 -0.77
CA HIS A 108 -16.47 -7.71 -1.85
C HIS A 108 -15.99 -9.02 -2.52
N ARG A 109 -16.92 -9.73 -3.17
CA ARG A 109 -16.63 -11.04 -3.78
C ARG A 109 -15.58 -11.03 -4.91
N ARG A 110 -15.26 -9.85 -5.44
CA ARG A 110 -14.33 -9.64 -6.57
C ARG A 110 -12.99 -9.04 -6.14
N MET A 111 -12.70 -9.02 -4.83
CA MET A 111 -11.46 -8.48 -4.32
C MET A 111 -10.25 -9.08 -5.03
N SER A 112 -9.26 -8.24 -5.26
CA SER A 112 -7.96 -8.64 -5.79
C SER A 112 -7.38 -9.81 -4.99
N LYS A 113 -7.06 -10.90 -5.69
CA LYS A 113 -6.33 -12.04 -5.10
C LYS A 113 -4.92 -11.64 -4.68
N LEU A 114 -4.35 -10.62 -5.34
CA LEU A 114 -3.05 -10.07 -5.00
C LEU A 114 -3.06 -9.43 -3.62
N TYR A 115 -4.16 -8.77 -3.21
CA TYR A 115 -4.29 -8.28 -1.83
C TYR A 115 -4.07 -9.41 -0.83
N TYR A 116 -4.83 -10.50 -0.92
CA TYR A 116 -4.70 -11.61 0.03
C TYR A 116 -3.30 -12.24 0.00
N ALA A 117 -2.71 -12.40 -1.19
CA ALA A 117 -1.37 -12.95 -1.32
C ALA A 117 -0.31 -12.07 -0.64
N MET A 118 -0.35 -10.76 -0.86
CA MET A 118 0.54 -9.79 -0.21
C MET A 118 0.39 -9.84 1.32
N ARG A 119 -0.85 -9.85 1.82
CA ARG A 119 -1.13 -9.92 3.27
C ARG A 119 -0.64 -11.24 3.90
N VAL A 120 -0.73 -12.37 3.20
CA VAL A 120 -0.20 -13.66 3.70
C VAL A 120 1.32 -13.62 3.77
N ILE A 121 2.00 -13.10 2.74
CA ILE A 121 3.46 -12.99 2.72
C ILE A 121 3.97 -12.05 3.82
N GLU A 122 3.37 -10.88 3.97
CA GLU A 122 3.78 -9.92 5.01
C GLU A 122 3.57 -10.46 6.43
N LYS A 123 2.48 -11.21 6.67
CA LYS A 123 2.26 -11.87 7.96
C LYS A 123 3.26 -12.98 8.21
N PHE A 124 3.68 -13.70 7.17
CA PHE A 124 4.74 -14.70 7.27
C PHE A 124 6.08 -14.05 7.59
N GLU A 125 6.40 -12.93 6.94
CA GLU A 125 7.60 -12.14 7.23
C GLU A 125 7.67 -11.73 8.71
N GLU A 126 6.58 -11.19 9.25
CA GLU A 126 6.50 -10.82 10.67
C GLU A 126 6.62 -12.03 11.61
N ALA A 127 5.99 -13.16 11.27
CA ALA A 127 6.00 -14.35 12.12
C ALA A 127 7.37 -15.02 12.21
N GLU A 128 8.12 -15.03 11.10
CA GLU A 128 9.45 -15.66 10.99
C GLU A 128 10.60 -14.67 11.21
N GLY A 129 10.30 -13.40 11.53
CA GLY A 129 11.30 -12.35 11.72
C GLY A 129 12.10 -12.03 10.45
N ARG A 130 11.51 -12.24 9.27
CA ARG A 130 12.11 -11.92 7.97
C ARG A 130 11.89 -10.46 7.62
N SER A 131 12.88 -9.84 6.98
CA SER A 131 12.72 -8.54 6.36
C SER A 131 11.86 -8.63 5.10
N THR A 132 11.34 -7.49 4.64
CA THR A 132 10.56 -7.41 3.40
C THR A 132 11.37 -7.93 2.22
N GLY A 133 10.84 -8.94 1.53
CA GLY A 133 11.51 -9.56 0.38
C GLY A 133 12.51 -10.66 0.72
N GLU A 134 12.67 -11.04 2.00
CA GLU A 134 13.53 -12.18 2.37
C GLU A 134 12.81 -13.54 2.31
N VAL A 135 11.49 -13.56 2.15
CA VAL A 135 10.74 -14.81 1.96
C VAL A 135 11.05 -15.38 0.60
N SER A 136 11.51 -16.63 0.60
CA SER A 136 11.94 -17.32 -0.60
C SER A 136 11.11 -18.58 -0.85
N ILE A 137 11.38 -19.27 -1.96
CA ILE A 137 10.78 -20.55 -2.26
C ILE A 137 11.06 -21.63 -1.19
N ALA A 138 12.15 -21.50 -0.42
CA ALA A 138 12.46 -22.42 0.67
C ALA A 138 11.42 -22.36 1.80
N ASP A 139 10.78 -21.21 1.96
CA ASP A 139 9.79 -20.94 3.00
C ASP A 139 8.35 -21.33 2.56
N PHE A 140 8.19 -21.77 1.31
CA PHE A 140 6.87 -21.92 0.68
C PHE A 140 5.95 -22.92 1.41
N SER A 141 6.51 -23.98 1.99
CA SER A 141 5.72 -24.94 2.78
C SER A 141 5.13 -24.31 4.05
N GLY A 142 5.93 -23.50 4.76
CA GLY A 142 5.49 -22.71 5.90
C GLY A 142 4.47 -21.64 5.50
N LEU A 143 4.70 -20.98 4.37
CA LEU A 143 3.79 -19.98 3.82
C LEU A 143 2.40 -20.57 3.50
N LEU A 144 2.33 -21.77 2.92
CA LEU A 144 1.06 -22.46 2.64
C LEU A 144 0.34 -22.87 3.93
N LYS A 145 1.07 -23.25 4.97
CA LYS A 145 0.49 -23.54 6.28
C LYS A 145 -0.16 -22.28 6.87
N LEU A 146 0.58 -21.16 6.89
CA LEU A 146 0.06 -19.89 7.39
C LEU A 146 -1.12 -19.37 6.55
N LYS A 147 -1.06 -19.52 5.22
CA LYS A 147 -2.16 -19.20 4.30
C LYS A 147 -3.46 -19.87 4.75
N LYS A 148 -3.40 -21.17 5.06
CA LYS A 148 -4.56 -21.96 5.49
C LYS A 148 -5.11 -21.49 6.84
N GLU A 149 -4.22 -21.20 7.79
CA GLU A 149 -4.60 -20.67 9.11
C GLU A 149 -5.31 -19.31 8.98
N ILE A 150 -4.77 -18.38 8.17
CA ILE A 150 -5.38 -17.07 7.94
C ILE A 150 -6.72 -17.20 7.21
N CYS A 151 -6.80 -18.02 6.15
CA CYS A 151 -8.06 -18.23 5.41
C CYS A 151 -9.15 -18.78 6.33
N THR A 152 -8.81 -19.74 7.20
CA THR A 152 -9.74 -20.30 8.20
C THR A 152 -10.20 -19.23 9.19
N ALA A 153 -9.26 -18.48 9.78
CA ALA A 153 -9.57 -17.41 10.74
C ALA A 153 -10.44 -16.29 10.15
N GLN A 154 -10.23 -15.97 8.86
CA GLN A 154 -10.96 -14.93 8.14
C GLN A 154 -12.23 -15.42 7.44
N SER A 155 -12.56 -16.72 7.56
CA SER A 155 -13.69 -17.35 6.86
C SER A 155 -13.64 -17.15 5.33
N LEU A 156 -12.43 -17.18 4.75
CA LEU A 156 -12.20 -17.04 3.32
C LEU A 156 -11.91 -18.41 2.69
N ASN A 157 -12.45 -18.67 1.51
CA ASN A 157 -12.11 -19.87 0.75
C ASN A 157 -10.65 -19.79 0.27
N GLU A 158 -9.84 -20.82 0.53
CA GLU A 158 -8.41 -20.85 0.16
C GLU A 158 -8.14 -20.61 -1.33
N SER A 159 -9.11 -20.91 -2.23
CA SER A 159 -9.01 -20.62 -3.67
C SER A 159 -8.91 -19.13 -4.02
N GLN A 160 -9.26 -18.24 -3.08
CA GLN A 160 -9.08 -16.80 -3.21
C GLN A 160 -7.61 -16.38 -3.07
N VAL A 161 -6.75 -17.27 -2.55
CA VAL A 161 -5.29 -17.07 -2.44
C VAL A 161 -4.58 -18.19 -3.23
N PRO A 162 -4.40 -18.03 -4.55
CA PRO A 162 -3.84 -19.08 -5.39
C PRO A 162 -2.40 -19.41 -5.00
N ASP A 163 -2.10 -20.70 -4.82
CA ASP A 163 -0.74 -21.16 -4.50
C ASP A 163 0.26 -20.79 -5.61
N SER A 164 -0.18 -20.77 -6.87
CA SER A 164 0.63 -20.32 -8.01
C SER A 164 1.04 -18.85 -7.90
N LEU A 165 0.15 -18.00 -7.38
CA LEU A 165 0.43 -16.59 -7.15
C LEU A 165 1.45 -16.42 -6.02
N LEU A 166 1.22 -17.06 -4.87
CA LEU A 166 2.17 -17.04 -3.76
C LEU A 166 3.54 -17.56 -4.18
N LYS A 167 3.58 -18.70 -4.88
CA LYS A 167 4.82 -19.31 -5.36
C LYS A 167 5.59 -18.35 -6.24
N ARG A 168 4.93 -17.70 -7.20
CA ARG A 168 5.56 -16.72 -8.08
C ARG A 168 6.17 -15.56 -7.30
N LEU A 169 5.40 -14.97 -6.37
CA LEU A 169 5.84 -13.82 -5.57
C LEU A 169 7.05 -14.11 -4.67
N VAL A 170 7.28 -15.37 -4.27
CA VAL A 170 8.43 -15.76 -3.43
C VAL A 170 9.54 -16.48 -4.18
N THR A 171 9.34 -16.79 -5.48
CA THR A 171 10.38 -17.45 -6.29
C THR A 171 11.47 -16.46 -6.68
N ASN A 172 11.08 -15.24 -7.07
CA ASN A 172 12.01 -14.17 -7.41
C ASN A 172 11.71 -12.97 -6.51
N ALA A 173 12.28 -12.96 -5.30
CA ALA A 173 12.04 -11.85 -4.39
C ALA A 173 12.67 -10.52 -4.83
N THR A 174 13.38 -10.50 -5.96
CA THR A 174 13.93 -9.30 -6.58
C THR A 174 12.84 -8.50 -7.30
N GLU A 175 12.95 -7.19 -7.23
CA GLU A 175 12.11 -6.28 -7.99
C GLU A 175 12.26 -6.49 -9.52
N PHE A 176 11.14 -6.48 -10.24
CA PHE A 176 11.14 -6.50 -11.70
C PHE A 176 11.15 -5.06 -12.24
N PRO A 177 12.22 -4.56 -12.89
CA PRO A 177 12.34 -3.15 -13.25
C PRO A 177 11.17 -2.56 -14.04
N PRO A 178 10.53 -3.27 -14.99
CA PRO A 178 9.33 -2.77 -15.67
C PRO A 178 8.15 -2.51 -14.72
N VAL A 179 7.96 -3.34 -13.69
CA VAL A 179 6.91 -3.13 -12.68
C VAL A 179 7.24 -1.92 -11.83
N CYS A 180 8.49 -1.75 -11.40
CA CYS A 180 8.91 -0.57 -10.64
C CYS A 180 8.69 0.72 -11.44
N ALA A 181 8.92 0.71 -12.76
CA ALA A 181 8.65 1.85 -13.62
C ALA A 181 7.14 2.18 -13.71
N ILE A 182 6.28 1.17 -13.84
CA ILE A 182 4.82 1.34 -13.87
C ILE A 182 4.32 1.88 -12.53
N ILE A 183 4.71 1.24 -11.43
CA ILE A 183 4.32 1.62 -10.07
C ILE A 183 4.84 3.01 -9.71
N GLY A 184 6.10 3.31 -10.03
CA GLY A 184 6.69 4.64 -9.81
C GLY A 184 5.99 5.74 -10.61
N GLY A 185 5.59 5.45 -11.86
CA GLY A 185 4.82 6.38 -12.67
C GLY A 185 3.44 6.70 -12.09
N ILE A 186 2.71 5.67 -11.63
CA ILE A 186 1.40 5.83 -11.00
C ILE A 186 1.54 6.57 -9.67
N LEU A 187 2.51 6.17 -8.83
CA LEU A 187 2.79 6.82 -7.56
C LEU A 187 3.13 8.30 -7.76
N GLY A 188 3.97 8.64 -8.74
CA GLY A 188 4.30 10.04 -9.06
C GLY A 188 3.07 10.87 -9.42
N GLN A 189 2.14 10.31 -10.19
CA GLN A 189 0.87 10.97 -10.49
C GLN A 189 0.02 11.17 -9.23
N GLU A 190 -0.07 10.16 -8.36
CA GLU A 190 -0.83 10.26 -7.11
C GLU A 190 -0.24 11.31 -6.15
N VAL A 191 1.08 11.37 -6.04
CA VAL A 191 1.78 12.40 -5.25
C VAL A 191 1.45 13.80 -5.79
N ILE A 192 1.47 14.00 -7.12
CA ILE A 192 1.08 15.27 -7.75
C ILE A 192 -0.38 15.63 -7.43
N LYS A 193 -1.31 14.66 -7.47
CA LYS A 193 -2.71 14.90 -7.10
C LYS A 193 -2.86 15.32 -5.64
N ALA A 194 -2.12 14.68 -4.73
CA ALA A 194 -2.18 14.96 -3.29
C ALA A 194 -1.61 16.32 -2.88
N ILE A 195 -0.60 16.82 -3.59
CA ILE A 195 -0.02 18.16 -3.33
C ILE A 195 -0.80 19.27 -4.03
N SER A 196 -1.36 18.99 -5.22
CA SER A 196 -2.01 20.02 -6.03
C SER A 196 -3.49 20.26 -5.69
N GLY A 197 -4.13 19.32 -4.99
CA GLY A 197 -5.58 19.38 -4.77
C GLY A 197 -6.40 19.16 -6.05
N LYS A 198 -5.79 18.59 -7.10
CA LYS A 198 -6.40 18.47 -8.44
C LYS A 198 -6.36 17.04 -8.97
N GLY A 199 -7.43 16.65 -9.63
CA GLY A 199 -7.61 15.31 -10.19
C GLY A 199 -8.18 14.33 -9.18
N ASP A 200 -8.75 13.23 -9.66
CA ASP A 200 -9.36 12.20 -8.81
C ASP A 200 -8.25 11.31 -8.20
N PRO A 201 -7.98 11.39 -6.89
CA PRO A 201 -6.95 10.58 -6.26
C PRO A 201 -7.44 9.15 -6.06
N LEU A 202 -6.50 8.21 -6.05
CA LEU A 202 -6.74 6.81 -5.79
C LEU A 202 -7.18 6.60 -4.34
N LYS A 203 -8.19 5.75 -4.12
CA LYS A 203 -8.65 5.35 -2.80
C LYS A 203 -8.92 3.84 -2.74
N ASN A 204 -8.26 3.08 -1.87
CA ASN A 204 -7.03 3.38 -1.11
C ASN A 204 -5.91 2.38 -1.39
N PHE A 205 -6.18 1.32 -2.15
CA PHE A 205 -5.17 0.42 -2.68
C PHE A 205 -5.17 0.37 -4.19
N PHE A 206 -3.97 0.31 -4.75
CA PHE A 206 -3.71 -0.05 -6.14
C PHE A 206 -2.96 -1.37 -6.17
N PHE A 207 -3.33 -2.24 -7.09
CA PHE A 207 -2.66 -3.51 -7.35
C PHE A 207 -2.34 -3.61 -8.83
N PHE A 208 -1.12 -4.03 -9.16
CA PHE A 208 -0.71 -4.32 -10.52
C PHE A 208 -0.10 -5.70 -10.63
N ASP A 209 -0.42 -6.42 -11.71
CA ASP A 209 0.19 -7.70 -12.05
C ASP A 209 0.63 -7.69 -13.52
N ALA A 210 1.94 -7.81 -13.75
CA ALA A 210 2.52 -7.78 -15.09
C ALA A 210 2.16 -9.03 -15.92
N PHE A 211 1.70 -10.11 -15.29
CA PHE A 211 1.35 -11.34 -16.01
C PHE A 211 0.05 -11.20 -16.80
N ASP A 212 -0.94 -10.47 -16.26
CA ASP A 212 -2.18 -10.18 -16.98
C ASP A 212 -2.34 -8.70 -17.37
N GLY A 213 -1.39 -7.86 -16.98
CA GLY A 213 -1.32 -6.43 -17.31
C GLY A 213 -2.39 -5.59 -16.62
N LYS A 214 -3.06 -6.12 -15.59
CA LYS A 214 -4.19 -5.41 -14.96
C LYS A 214 -3.73 -4.56 -13.78
N GLY A 215 -4.22 -3.31 -13.78
CA GLY A 215 -4.24 -2.43 -12.62
C GLY A 215 -5.63 -2.43 -11.99
N ILE A 216 -5.74 -2.72 -10.70
CA ILE A 216 -7.01 -2.78 -9.96
C ILE A 216 -6.93 -1.80 -8.79
N ILE A 217 -7.98 -1.00 -8.63
CA ILE A 217 -8.16 -0.11 -7.47
C ILE A 217 -9.16 -0.77 -6.53
N GLU A 218 -8.79 -0.89 -5.25
CA GLU A 218 -9.65 -1.40 -4.20
C GLU A 218 -9.84 -0.34 -3.11
N ASP A 219 -11.10 -0.04 -2.76
CA ASP A 219 -11.46 0.76 -1.57
C ASP A 219 -11.69 -0.18 -0.39
N ILE A 220 -10.66 -0.29 0.45
CA ILE A 220 -10.67 -1.08 1.67
C ILE A 220 -10.77 -0.14 2.85
N SER A 221 -12.01 0.21 3.19
CA SER A 221 -12.35 1.06 4.33
C SER A 221 -13.24 0.32 5.33
N PRO A 222 -13.04 0.50 6.65
CA PRO A 222 -14.02 0.06 7.64
C PRO A 222 -15.40 0.70 7.36
N LYS A 223 -16.46 -0.08 7.57
CA LYS A 223 -17.84 0.40 7.46
C LYS A 223 -18.30 1.06 8.75
#